data_AF-X1VPR1-F1
#
_entry.id   AF-X1VPR1-F1
#
_cell.length_a   1.000
_cell.length_b   1.000
_cell.length_c   1.000
_cell.angle_alpha   90.00
_cell.angle_beta   90.00
_cell.angle_gamma   90.00
#
_symmetry.space_group_name_H-M   'P 1'
#
loop_
_entity.id
_entity.type
_entity.pdbx_description
1 polymer ?
#
loop_
_entity_poly.entity_id
_entity_poly.type
_entity_poly.pdbx_seq_one_letter_code
_entity_poly.pdbx_strand_id
1 'polypeptide(L)'
;MPERGFDSGFWTDPFVRKLCPNGKLLFGYLWTNDHCNQAAVYQIDLETIAFETKLSVDVLPELLRGLSPKVEWFPELDIIWVKNFVRRQAKSPKFLIAAAKCLKILNNNGIAKEVVAYNLQHHSISIPYAYTTDSVSVHSVSVSVSGPGSVSGSDKGEGGGEGEPVEKFSGESIPRSESEVEESLCEGDREVISVWCSVKGFTMSPA
;
A
#
# COMPACT_ATOMS: atom_id res chain seq x y z
N MET A 1 18.16 -1.14 -3.09
CA MET A 1 17.39 -1.72 -1.96
C MET A 1 16.64 -0.58 -1.29
N PRO A 2 15.34 -0.69 -0.97
CA PRO A 2 14.64 0.39 -0.31
C PRO A 2 15.23 0.63 1.08
N GLU A 3 15.68 1.86 1.35
CA GLU A 3 16.15 2.26 2.67
C GLU A 3 14.96 2.73 3.52
N ARG A 4 15.00 2.42 4.82
CA ARG A 4 14.00 2.88 5.78
C ARG A 4 14.68 3.23 7.09
N GLY A 5 14.11 4.19 7.82
CA GLY A 5 14.61 4.53 9.14
C GLY A 5 14.18 3.50 10.17
N PHE A 6 15.04 3.19 11.13
CA PHE A 6 14.67 2.43 12.33
C PHE A 6 14.77 3.33 13.55
N ASP A 7 13.69 3.44 14.31
CA ASP A 7 13.60 4.33 15.48
C ASP A 7 14.54 3.83 16.58
N SER A 8 15.53 4.63 16.98
CA SER A 8 16.46 4.29 18.06
C SER A 8 15.75 4.16 19.42
N GLY A 9 14.58 4.79 19.58
CA GLY A 9 13.70 4.65 20.73
C GLY A 9 13.04 3.26 20.85
N PHE A 10 13.16 2.39 19.84
CA PHE A 10 12.58 1.04 19.81
C PHE A 10 12.82 0.24 21.11
N TRP A 11 14.05 0.24 21.62
CA TRP A 11 14.40 -0.54 22.81
C TRP A 11 13.79 -0.01 24.11
N THR A 12 13.42 1.26 24.14
CA THR A 12 12.82 1.93 25.30
C THR A 12 11.30 1.87 25.31
N ASP A 13 10.68 1.50 24.17
CA ASP A 13 9.23 1.39 24.04
C ASP A 13 8.64 0.41 25.09
N PRO A 14 7.61 0.81 25.86
CA PRO A 14 7.06 -0.02 26.92
C PRO A 14 6.52 -1.39 26.46
N PHE A 15 6.05 -1.50 25.22
CA PHE A 15 5.63 -2.77 24.65
C PHE A 15 6.85 -3.66 24.39
N VAL A 16 7.89 -3.11 23.73
CA VAL A 16 9.13 -3.85 23.44
C VAL A 16 9.81 -4.32 24.72
N ARG A 17 9.87 -3.48 25.75
CA ARG A 17 10.48 -3.83 27.04
C ARG A 17 9.87 -5.06 27.71
N LYS A 18 8.57 -5.30 27.51
CA LYS A 18 7.82 -6.43 28.11
C LYS A 18 7.97 -7.73 27.34
N LEU A 19 8.44 -7.68 26.10
CA LEU A 19 8.66 -8.88 25.29
C LEU A 19 9.85 -9.70 25.83
N CYS A 20 9.76 -11.02 25.68
CA CYS A 20 10.91 -11.90 25.88
C CYS A 20 12.00 -11.60 24.83
N PRO A 21 13.24 -12.07 25.02
CA PRO A 21 14.33 -11.82 24.05
C PRO A 21 13.97 -12.21 22.62
N ASN A 22 13.35 -13.38 22.42
CA ASN A 22 12.92 -13.86 21.11
C ASN A 22 11.80 -12.99 20.52
N GLY A 23 10.87 -12.51 21.34
CA GLY A 23 9.82 -11.58 20.92
C GLY A 23 10.38 -10.23 20.48
N LYS A 24 11.42 -9.72 21.17
CA LYS A 24 12.13 -8.49 20.76
C LYS A 24 12.83 -8.67 19.42
N LEU A 25 13.55 -9.79 19.27
CA LEU A 25 14.20 -10.16 18.01
C LEU A 25 13.18 -10.22 16.87
N LEU A 26 12.11 -11.00 17.06
CA LEU A 26 11.07 -11.17 16.06
C LEU A 26 10.42 -9.83 15.69
N PHE A 27 10.06 -9.01 16.68
CA PHE A 27 9.41 -7.73 16.40
C PHE A 27 10.33 -6.77 15.64
N GLY A 28 11.62 -6.70 16.01
CA GLY A 28 12.60 -5.91 15.26
C GLY A 28 12.78 -6.43 13.84
N TYR A 29 12.89 -7.74 13.68
CA TYR A 29 13.02 -8.41 12.40
C TYR A 29 11.84 -8.13 11.45
N LEU A 30 10.59 -8.17 11.94
CA LEU A 30 9.40 -7.87 11.12
C LEU A 30 9.39 -6.44 10.57
N TRP A 31 10.13 -5.52 11.19
CA TRP A 31 10.31 -4.15 10.67
C TRP A 31 11.39 -4.03 9.59
N THR A 32 12.39 -4.92 9.61
CA THR A 32 13.66 -4.71 8.91
C THR A 32 13.99 -5.74 7.85
N ASN A 33 13.25 -6.85 7.78
CA ASN A 33 13.42 -7.82 6.69
C ASN A 33 13.08 -7.20 5.33
N ASP A 34 13.56 -7.85 4.27
CA ASP A 34 13.40 -7.42 2.88
C ASP A 34 11.97 -7.62 2.34
N HIS A 35 11.23 -8.59 2.86
CA HIS A 35 9.81 -8.82 2.55
C HIS A 35 8.90 -7.66 2.98
N CYS A 36 9.30 -6.92 4.01
CA CYS A 36 8.51 -5.84 4.59
C CYS A 36 8.34 -4.68 3.59
N ASN A 37 7.17 -4.54 2.99
CA ASN A 37 6.90 -3.50 1.99
C ASN A 37 6.45 -2.15 2.61
N GLN A 38 6.14 -1.15 1.79
CA GLN A 38 5.78 0.21 2.23
C GLN A 38 4.47 0.27 3.03
N ALA A 39 3.56 -0.71 2.86
CA ALA A 39 2.37 -0.86 3.70
C ALA A 39 2.65 -1.66 4.99
N ALA A 40 3.80 -2.33 5.06
CA ALA A 40 4.15 -3.38 6.01
C ALA A 40 3.06 -4.44 6.18
N VAL A 41 2.48 -4.83 5.05
CA VAL A 41 1.53 -5.93 4.91
C VAL A 41 2.06 -6.83 3.81
N TYR A 42 2.63 -7.97 4.18
CA TYR A 42 3.41 -8.79 3.25
C TYR A 42 3.31 -10.26 3.60
N GLN A 43 3.52 -11.10 2.59
CA GLN A 43 3.51 -12.54 2.74
C GLN A 43 4.91 -13.04 3.13
N ILE A 44 4.99 -13.88 4.15
CA ILE A 44 6.21 -14.56 4.60
C ILE A 44 5.83 -15.81 5.41
N ASP A 45 6.39 -16.96 5.03
CA ASP A 45 6.16 -18.22 5.73
C ASP A 45 6.99 -18.33 7.02
N LEU A 46 6.58 -19.23 7.93
CA LEU A 46 7.23 -19.40 9.22
C LEU A 46 8.65 -19.98 9.09
N GLU A 47 8.88 -20.81 8.07
CA GLU A 47 10.16 -21.43 7.76
C GLU A 47 11.21 -20.38 7.41
N THR A 48 10.84 -19.35 6.65
CA THR A 48 11.69 -18.21 6.27
C THR A 48 12.02 -17.39 7.51
N ILE A 49 11.01 -17.04 8.32
CA ILE A 49 11.24 -16.33 9.59
C ILE A 49 12.20 -17.13 10.48
N ALA A 50 11.97 -18.43 10.63
CA ALA A 50 12.82 -19.31 11.44
C ALA A 50 14.25 -19.39 10.90
N PHE A 51 14.40 -19.51 9.57
CA PHE A 51 15.71 -19.57 8.92
C PHE A 51 16.53 -18.31 9.16
N GLU A 52 15.92 -17.13 9.01
CA GLU A 52 16.58 -15.82 9.13
C GLU A 52 16.84 -15.42 10.58
N THR A 53 15.89 -15.68 11.48
CA THR A 53 16.00 -15.30 12.90
C THR A 53 16.67 -16.37 13.77
N LYS A 54 16.84 -17.59 13.26
CA LYS A 54 17.27 -18.79 14.01
C LYS A 54 16.35 -19.17 15.18
N LEU A 55 15.10 -18.70 15.16
CA LEU A 55 14.06 -19.19 16.06
C LEU A 55 13.56 -20.56 15.61
N SER A 56 13.09 -21.38 16.54
CA SER A 56 12.39 -22.61 16.17
C SER A 56 11.06 -22.28 15.52
N VAL A 57 10.70 -22.97 14.44
CA VAL A 57 9.40 -22.82 13.78
C VAL A 57 8.26 -23.04 14.77
N ASP A 58 8.41 -23.99 15.68
CA ASP A 58 7.38 -24.37 16.66
C ASP A 58 6.99 -23.25 17.63
N VAL A 59 7.91 -22.32 17.92
CA VAL A 59 7.66 -21.22 18.86
C VAL A 59 7.12 -19.96 18.18
N LEU A 60 7.22 -19.85 16.85
CA LEU A 60 6.82 -18.66 16.12
C LEU A 60 5.32 -18.34 16.24
N PRO A 61 4.38 -19.30 16.19
CA PRO A 61 2.96 -18.99 16.34
C PRO A 61 2.62 -18.29 17.66
N GLU A 62 3.22 -18.74 18.76
CA GLU A 62 3.02 -18.12 20.08
C GLU A 62 3.65 -16.72 20.15
N LEU A 63 4.89 -16.59 19.65
CA LEU A 63 5.58 -15.30 19.62
C LEU A 63 4.82 -14.26 18.77
N LEU A 64 4.35 -14.64 17.57
CA LEU A 64 3.59 -13.77 16.67
C LEU A 64 2.27 -13.32 17.31
N ARG A 65 1.52 -14.24 17.93
CA ARG A 65 0.30 -13.89 18.69
C ARG A 65 0.60 -12.93 19.84
N GLY A 66 1.74 -13.12 20.51
CA GLY A 66 2.22 -12.24 21.58
C GLY A 66 2.60 -10.82 21.11
N LEU A 67 2.75 -10.60 19.79
CA LEU A 67 3.00 -9.26 19.25
C LEU A 67 1.73 -8.43 19.02
N SER A 68 0.55 -9.01 19.20
CA SER A 68 -0.71 -8.27 19.21
C SER A 68 -0.74 -7.26 20.37
N PRO A 69 -1.23 -6.02 20.17
CA PRO A 69 -1.93 -5.51 18.99
C PRO A 69 -1.01 -4.79 17.99
N LYS A 70 0.32 -4.83 18.16
CA LYS A 70 1.27 -4.09 17.30
C LYS A 70 1.51 -4.79 15.96
N VAL A 71 1.39 -6.11 15.93
CA VAL A 71 1.47 -6.94 14.73
C VAL A 71 0.24 -7.82 14.68
N GLU A 72 -0.35 -7.94 13.49
CA GLU A 72 -1.37 -8.92 13.17
C GLU A 72 -0.75 -10.02 12.31
N TRP A 73 -1.06 -11.28 12.61
CA TRP A 73 -0.61 -12.43 11.83
C TRP A 73 -1.82 -13.22 11.34
N PHE A 74 -1.88 -13.43 10.02
CA PHE A 74 -2.93 -14.18 9.35
C PHE A 74 -2.35 -15.53 8.90
N PRO A 75 -2.45 -16.59 9.73
CA PRO A 75 -1.77 -17.87 9.49
C PRO A 75 -2.21 -18.53 8.18
N GLU A 76 -3.50 -18.46 7.84
CA GLU A 76 -4.05 -19.11 6.63
C GLU A 76 -3.54 -18.52 5.31
N LEU A 77 -2.92 -17.35 5.36
CA LEU A 77 -2.44 -16.61 4.19
C LEU A 77 -0.94 -16.37 4.24
N ASP A 78 -0.27 -16.75 5.32
CA ASP A 78 1.12 -16.38 5.64
C ASP A 78 1.35 -14.86 5.56
N ILE A 79 0.36 -14.06 5.96
CA ILE A 79 0.47 -12.59 5.92
C ILE A 79 0.80 -12.05 7.31
N ILE A 80 1.77 -11.14 7.34
CA ILE A 80 2.08 -10.30 8.49
C ILE A 80 1.65 -8.87 8.19
N TRP A 81 1.00 -8.22 9.16
CA TRP A 81 0.75 -6.79 9.16
C TRP A 81 1.37 -6.11 10.38
N VAL A 82 2.36 -5.27 10.16
CA VAL A 82 2.99 -4.45 11.21
C VAL A 82 2.27 -3.10 11.33
N LYS A 83 1.49 -2.92 12.41
CA LYS A 83 0.70 -1.70 12.62
C LYS A 83 1.58 -0.50 12.97
N ASN A 84 1.09 0.69 12.63
CA ASN A 84 1.79 1.98 12.78
C ASN A 84 3.04 2.15 11.89
N PHE A 85 3.34 1.19 11.01
CA PHE A 85 4.48 1.30 10.10
C PHE A 85 4.37 2.53 9.19
N VAL A 86 3.23 2.65 8.49
CA VAL A 86 2.97 3.78 7.58
C VAL A 86 3.12 5.11 8.31
N ARG A 87 2.54 5.29 9.50
CA ARG A 87 2.73 6.51 10.29
C ARG A 87 4.20 6.86 10.54
N ARG A 88 5.04 5.86 10.85
CA ARG A 88 6.45 6.10 11.18
C ARG A 88 7.33 6.33 9.96
N GLN A 89 6.95 5.79 8.81
CA GLN A 89 7.77 5.80 7.59
C GLN A 89 7.27 6.79 6.52
N ALA A 90 5.99 7.19 6.56
CA ALA A 90 5.40 8.12 5.59
C ALA A 90 5.93 9.54 5.80
N LYS A 91 7.05 9.84 5.15
CA LYS A 91 7.67 11.17 5.11
C LYS A 91 7.33 11.95 3.83
N SER A 92 6.63 11.33 2.89
CA SER A 92 6.22 11.96 1.62
C SER A 92 4.95 11.33 1.06
N PRO A 93 4.21 12.03 0.18
CA PRO A 93 3.06 11.45 -0.54
C PRO A 93 3.45 10.25 -1.41
N LYS A 94 4.65 10.29 -2.02
CA LYS A 94 5.18 9.20 -2.84
C LYS A 94 5.27 7.88 -2.06
N PHE A 95 5.55 7.96 -0.76
CA PHE A 95 5.53 6.79 0.12
C PHE A 95 4.12 6.20 0.25
N LEU A 96 3.09 7.04 0.37
CA LEU A 96 1.70 6.59 0.47
C LEU A 96 1.19 5.97 -0.84
N ILE A 97 1.58 6.54 -1.98
CA ILE A 97 1.32 5.94 -3.30
C ILE A 97 1.99 4.57 -3.41
N ALA A 98 3.24 4.44 -2.96
CA ALA A 98 3.93 3.14 -2.93
C ALA A 98 3.23 2.14 -2.01
N ALA A 99 2.80 2.56 -0.81
CA ALA A 99 2.01 1.71 0.10
C ALA A 99 0.69 1.25 -0.53
N ALA A 100 -0.03 2.14 -1.22
CA ALA A 100 -1.25 1.77 -1.96
C ALA A 100 -0.98 0.74 -3.06
N LYS A 101 0.13 0.87 -3.80
CA LYS A 101 0.57 -0.12 -4.79
C LYS A 101 0.84 -1.49 -4.16
N CYS A 102 1.51 -1.52 -3.00
CA CYS A 102 1.74 -2.77 -2.25
C CYS A 102 0.43 -3.46 -1.85
N LEU A 103 -0.54 -2.70 -1.34
CA LEU A 103 -1.86 -3.24 -0.99
C LEU A 103 -2.60 -3.81 -2.21
N LYS A 104 -2.43 -3.22 -3.39
CA LYS A 104 -3.02 -3.72 -4.63
C LYS A 104 -2.39 -5.05 -5.06
N ILE A 105 -1.07 -5.14 -4.94
CA ILE A 105 -0.30 -6.36 -5.27
C ILE A 105 -0.64 -7.52 -4.33
N LEU A 106 -0.92 -7.24 -3.05
CA LEU A 106 -1.34 -8.25 -2.07
C LEU A 106 -2.59 -9.03 -2.53
N ASN A 107 -3.44 -8.43 -3.36
CA ASN A 107 -4.65 -9.03 -3.91
C ASN A 107 -5.63 -9.57 -2.85
N ASN A 108 -5.60 -8.98 -1.64
CA ASN A 108 -6.53 -9.27 -0.55
C ASN A 108 -7.27 -7.99 -0.14
N ASN A 109 -8.45 -7.79 -0.72
CA ASN A 109 -9.26 -6.59 -0.51
C ASN A 109 -9.75 -6.44 0.94
N GLY A 110 -9.88 -7.53 1.70
CA GLY A 110 -10.27 -7.48 3.11
C GLY A 110 -9.18 -6.84 3.97
N ILE A 111 -7.98 -7.39 3.91
CA ILE A 111 -6.82 -6.88 4.67
C ILE A 111 -6.47 -5.46 4.20
N ALA A 112 -6.50 -5.19 2.89
CA ALA A 112 -6.25 -3.85 2.36
C ALA A 112 -7.23 -2.80 2.94
N LYS A 113 -8.53 -3.13 3.02
CA LYS A 113 -9.56 -2.28 3.65
C LYS A 113 -9.25 -2.02 5.12
N GLU A 114 -8.88 -3.05 5.87
CA GLU A 114 -8.53 -2.92 7.30
C GLU A 114 -7.33 -2.01 7.51
N VAL A 115 -6.30 -2.14 6.67
CA VAL A 115 -5.08 -1.33 6.75
C VAL A 115 -5.37 0.14 6.47
N VAL A 116 -6.15 0.43 5.42
CA VAL A 116 -6.55 1.79 5.07
C VAL A 116 -7.41 2.39 6.19
N ALA A 117 -8.41 1.65 6.67
CA ALA A 117 -9.28 2.10 7.75
C ALA A 117 -8.51 2.38 9.04
N TYR A 118 -7.59 1.49 9.44
CA TYR A 118 -6.76 1.68 10.63
C TYR A 118 -5.91 2.95 10.56
N ASN A 119 -5.25 3.19 9.43
CA ASN A 119 -4.39 4.38 9.28
C ASN A 119 -5.20 5.69 9.26
N LEU A 120 -6.39 5.67 8.66
CA LEU A 120 -7.29 6.81 8.67
C LEU A 120 -7.83 7.09 10.09
N GLN A 121 -8.33 6.06 10.77
CA GLN A 121 -9.00 6.20 12.07
C GLN A 121 -8.03 6.53 13.21
N HIS A 122 -6.85 5.89 13.25
CA HIS A 122 -5.93 6.05 14.37
C HIS A 122 -4.88 7.14 14.17
N HIS A 123 -4.55 7.48 12.91
CA HIS A 123 -3.45 8.39 12.60
C HIS A 123 -3.82 9.52 11.65
N SER A 124 -5.09 9.58 11.19
CA SER A 124 -5.55 10.57 10.20
C SER A 124 -4.71 10.55 8.90
N ILE A 125 -4.16 9.38 8.53
CA ILE A 125 -3.39 9.19 7.30
C ILE A 125 -4.29 8.57 6.24
N SER A 126 -4.51 9.28 5.15
CA SER A 126 -5.22 8.77 3.97
C SER A 126 -4.24 8.07 3.03
N ILE A 127 -4.38 6.76 2.87
CA ILE A 127 -3.65 5.98 1.85
C ILE A 127 -4.51 5.98 0.58
N PRO A 128 -4.00 6.40 -0.58
CA PRO A 128 -4.76 6.54 -1.83
C PRO A 128 -5.01 5.18 -2.49
N TYR A 129 -5.68 4.27 -1.79
CA TYR A 129 -6.03 2.95 -2.28
C TYR A 129 -7.41 2.99 -2.94
N ALA A 130 -7.45 2.88 -4.27
CA ALA A 130 -8.69 2.77 -5.02
C ALA A 130 -9.23 1.34 -4.88
N TYR A 131 -10.39 1.20 -4.25
CA TYR A 131 -11.10 -0.07 -4.20
C TYR A 131 -11.65 -0.41 -5.59
N THR A 132 -11.52 -1.67 -5.99
CA THR A 132 -12.37 -2.18 -7.06
C THR A 132 -13.79 -2.17 -6.52
N THR A 133 -14.66 -1.37 -7.12
CA THR A 133 -16.09 -1.48 -6.85
C THR A 133 -16.52 -2.84 -7.36
N ASP A 134 -16.56 -3.84 -6.49
CA ASP A 134 -17.25 -5.09 -6.78
C ASP A 134 -18.72 -4.73 -6.95
N SER A 135 -19.14 -4.50 -8.20
CA SER A 135 -20.54 -4.34 -8.51
C SER A 135 -21.20 -5.68 -8.22
N VAL A 136 -21.87 -5.77 -7.08
CA VAL A 136 -22.85 -6.83 -6.85
C VAL A 136 -23.85 -6.68 -7.99
N SER A 137 -23.86 -7.64 -8.91
CA SER A 137 -24.82 -7.68 -10.01
C SER A 137 -26.21 -7.87 -9.41
N VAL A 138 -26.85 -6.76 -9.07
CA VAL A 138 -28.27 -6.75 -8.75
C VAL A 138 -28.96 -7.09 -10.06
N HIS A 139 -29.50 -8.31 -10.13
CA HIS A 139 -30.38 -8.69 -11.23
C HIS A 139 -31.61 -7.79 -11.13
N SER A 140 -31.56 -6.66 -11.83
CA SER A 140 -32.70 -5.78 -11.97
C SER A 140 -33.74 -6.52 -12.80
N VAL A 141 -34.79 -7.00 -12.14
CA VAL A 141 -35.99 -7.50 -12.81
C VAL A 141 -36.51 -6.35 -13.68
N SER A 142 -36.39 -6.52 -14.99
CA SER A 142 -36.89 -5.59 -15.99
C SER A 142 -38.41 -5.71 -16.06
N VAL A 143 -39.11 -4.65 -15.63
CA VAL A 143 -40.52 -4.44 -15.98
C VAL A 143 -40.53 -3.48 -17.18
N SER A 144 -41.02 -4.00 -18.29
CA SER A 144 -41.22 -3.31 -19.56
C SER A 144 -42.51 -2.49 -19.56
N VAL A 145 -42.42 -1.23 -20.01
CA VAL A 145 -43.57 -0.47 -20.57
C VAL A 145 -43.08 0.35 -21.78
N SER A 146 -43.90 0.33 -22.82
CA SER A 146 -43.57 0.68 -24.21
C SER A 146 -44.03 2.08 -24.65
N GLY A 147 -43.14 2.81 -25.33
CA GLY A 147 -43.34 3.69 -26.52
C GLY A 147 -44.01 5.08 -26.37
N PRO A 148 -44.03 5.93 -27.44
CA PRO A 148 -43.28 5.90 -28.72
C PRO A 148 -42.70 7.27 -29.21
N GLY A 149 -41.82 7.25 -30.24
CA GLY A 149 -41.84 8.25 -31.32
C GLY A 149 -40.55 8.99 -31.77
N SER A 150 -40.09 8.64 -32.98
CA SER A 150 -39.60 9.52 -34.08
C SER A 150 -38.08 9.74 -34.37
N VAL A 151 -37.60 9.10 -35.46
CA VAL A 151 -36.91 9.60 -36.69
C VAL A 151 -35.93 10.80 -36.53
N SER A 152 -34.69 10.88 -37.06
CA SER A 152 -34.00 10.40 -38.28
C SER A 152 -32.48 10.72 -38.18
N GLY A 153 -31.65 10.13 -39.06
CA GLY A 153 -30.49 10.82 -39.64
C GLY A 153 -29.22 9.97 -39.82
N SER A 154 -28.83 9.81 -41.08
CA SER A 154 -27.65 9.12 -41.64
C SER A 154 -26.31 9.73 -41.22
N ASP A 155 -25.21 8.94 -41.19
CA ASP A 155 -24.19 8.97 -42.26
C ASP A 155 -23.11 7.88 -42.12
N LYS A 156 -22.47 7.57 -43.25
CA LYS A 156 -21.44 6.55 -43.51
C LYS A 156 -20.01 6.99 -43.11
N GLY A 157 -19.11 6.02 -42.91
CA GLY A 157 -17.66 6.22 -43.05
C GLY A 157 -16.81 5.02 -42.60
N GLU A 158 -16.21 4.30 -43.56
CA GLU A 158 -15.28 3.16 -43.40
C GLU A 158 -13.79 3.58 -43.34
N GLY A 159 -12.95 2.68 -42.79
CA GLY A 159 -11.52 2.48 -43.12
C GLY A 159 -10.53 3.30 -42.28
N GLY A 160 -9.42 2.80 -41.72
CA GLY A 160 -8.62 1.59 -41.97
C GLY A 160 -7.14 2.02 -42.13
N GLY A 161 -6.19 1.37 -41.45
CA GLY A 161 -4.77 1.38 -41.85
C GLY A 161 -3.70 1.79 -40.82
N GLU A 162 -3.09 0.76 -40.23
CA GLU A 162 -1.69 0.52 -39.78
C GLU A 162 -0.59 1.59 -39.88
N GLY A 163 0.36 1.55 -38.91
CA GLY A 163 1.75 1.95 -39.14
C GLY A 163 2.57 2.42 -37.93
N GLU A 164 3.20 1.50 -37.20
CA GLU A 164 4.46 1.70 -36.43
C GLU A 164 5.65 1.64 -37.42
N PRO A 165 6.79 2.36 -37.25
CA PRO A 165 7.89 1.82 -36.41
C PRO A 165 8.93 2.81 -35.78
N VAL A 166 9.49 2.37 -34.64
CA VAL A 166 10.93 2.25 -34.24
C VAL A 166 11.84 3.48 -33.97
N GLU A 167 12.31 3.51 -32.71
CA GLU A 167 13.56 3.95 -32.04
C GLU A 167 14.57 4.95 -32.66
N LYS A 168 15.05 5.86 -31.79
CA LYS A 168 16.49 6.20 -31.67
C LYS A 168 16.85 6.67 -30.25
N PHE A 169 17.87 6.01 -29.68
CA PHE A 169 18.50 6.28 -28.38
C PHE A 169 19.77 7.14 -28.57
N SER A 170 19.86 8.26 -27.84
CA SER A 170 21.08 8.99 -27.44
C SER A 170 20.60 10.10 -26.50
N GLY A 171 20.88 10.14 -25.21
CA GLY A 171 22.18 10.31 -24.56
C GLY A 171 22.10 11.57 -23.69
N GLU A 172 22.69 11.52 -22.48
CA GLU A 172 22.96 12.65 -21.56
C GLU A 172 21.88 12.99 -20.49
N SER A 173 22.17 12.65 -19.23
CA SER A 173 21.31 12.88 -18.06
C SER A 173 21.66 14.17 -17.32
N ILE A 174 20.81 15.19 -17.48
CA ILE A 174 20.80 16.48 -16.78
C ILE A 174 19.98 16.34 -15.46
N PRO A 175 20.24 17.10 -14.38
CA PRO A 175 19.51 16.96 -13.11
C PRO A 175 18.05 17.39 -13.28
N ARG A 176 17.12 16.48 -12.97
CA ARG A 176 15.68 16.64 -13.21
C ARG A 176 15.07 17.64 -12.22
N SER A 177 14.50 18.72 -12.75
CA SER A 177 13.85 19.78 -11.97
C SER A 177 12.48 19.32 -11.44
N GLU A 178 12.04 19.89 -10.32
CA GLU A 178 10.81 19.52 -9.61
C GLU A 178 9.54 19.61 -10.46
N SER A 179 9.53 20.47 -11.48
CA SER A 179 8.41 20.65 -12.43
C SER A 179 8.20 19.46 -13.37
N GLU A 180 9.26 18.73 -13.75
CA GLU A 180 9.13 17.56 -14.63
C GLU A 180 8.64 16.32 -13.88
N VAL A 181 8.81 16.30 -12.55
CA VAL A 181 8.37 15.18 -11.71
C VAL A 181 6.86 15.22 -11.51
N GLU A 182 6.27 16.42 -11.40
CA GLU A 182 4.81 16.58 -11.37
C GLU A 182 4.18 16.14 -12.69
N GLU A 183 4.85 16.36 -13.82
CA GLU A 183 4.31 16.06 -15.15
C GLU A 183 4.13 14.55 -15.41
N SER A 184 4.91 13.72 -14.72
CA SER A 184 4.86 12.25 -14.82
C SER A 184 3.80 11.56 -13.94
N LEU A 185 3.07 12.33 -13.12
CA LEU A 185 2.04 11.79 -12.22
C LEU A 185 0.68 11.77 -12.91
N CYS A 186 -0.02 10.63 -12.81
CA CYS A 186 -1.42 10.56 -13.20
C CYS A 186 -2.25 11.53 -12.34
N GLU A 187 -3.35 12.03 -12.90
CA GLU A 187 -4.11 13.13 -12.30
C GLU A 187 -4.61 12.82 -10.87
N GLY A 188 -4.94 11.55 -10.60
CA GLY A 188 -5.29 11.08 -9.26
C GLY A 188 -4.16 11.15 -8.24
N ASP A 189 -2.90 10.96 -8.64
CA ASP A 189 -1.74 11.08 -7.74
C ASP A 189 -1.52 12.55 -7.33
N ARG A 190 -1.86 13.51 -8.20
CA ARG A 190 -1.73 14.95 -7.93
C ARG A 190 -2.79 15.46 -6.94
N GLU A 191 -4.02 15.00 -7.07
CA GLU A 191 -5.09 15.33 -6.12
C GLU A 191 -4.78 14.82 -4.70
N VAL A 192 -4.22 13.62 -4.60
CA VAL A 192 -3.79 13.04 -3.31
C VAL A 192 -2.69 13.89 -2.65
N ILE A 193 -1.72 14.38 -3.44
CA ILE A 193 -0.67 15.28 -2.95
C ILE A 193 -1.26 16.60 -2.46
N SER A 194 -2.22 17.17 -3.20
CA SER A 194 -2.89 18.43 -2.83
C SER A 194 -3.69 18.31 -1.52
N VAL A 195 -4.43 17.20 -1.35
CA VAL A 195 -5.14 16.88 -0.10
C VAL A 195 -4.14 16.69 1.04
N TRP A 196 -3.00 16.04 0.80
CA TRP A 196 -1.96 15.79 1.80
C TRP A 196 -1.32 17.09 2.32
N CYS A 197 -1.03 18.06 1.45
CA CYS A 197 -0.52 19.37 1.84
C CYS A 197 -1.56 20.22 2.61
N SER A 198 -2.85 19.90 2.47
CA SER A 198 -3.95 20.64 3.07
C SER A 198 -4.35 20.18 4.49
N VAL A 199 -3.86 19.02 4.95
CA VAL A 199 -4.13 18.52 6.31
C VAL A 199 -3.30 19.28 7.34
N LYS A 200 -3.92 20.25 8.01
CA LYS A 200 -3.34 20.97 9.16
C LYS A 200 -3.00 19.97 10.28
N GLY A 201 -1.70 19.76 10.52
CA GLY A 201 -1.22 18.91 11.61
C GLY A 201 0.11 18.19 11.33
N PHE A 202 0.56 18.15 10.09
CA PHE A 202 1.89 17.63 9.76
C PHE A 202 2.96 18.71 9.94
N THR A 203 3.37 18.98 11.18
CA THR A 203 4.63 19.68 11.40
C THR A 203 5.76 18.71 11.14
N MET A 204 6.50 18.89 10.03
CA MET A 204 7.83 18.30 9.91
C MET A 204 8.64 18.79 11.11
N SER A 205 8.93 17.93 12.08
CA SER A 205 10.03 18.21 13.00
C SER A 205 11.30 18.12 12.17
N PRO A 206 12.07 19.21 12.03
CA PRO A 206 13.38 19.12 11.43
C PRO A 206 14.25 18.22 12.32
N ALA A 207 14.92 17.26 11.68
CA ALA A 207 16.01 16.51 12.30
C ALA A 207 17.19 17.45 12.58
#